data_AF-A0A954L540-F1
#
_entry.id   AF-A0A954L540-F1
#
_cell.length_a   1.000
_cell.length_b   1.000
_cell.length_c   1.000
_cell.angle_alpha   90.00
_cell.angle_beta   90.00
_cell.angle_gamma   90.00
#
_symmetry.space_group_name_H-M   'P 1'
#
loop_
_entity.id
_entity.type
_entity.pdbx_description
1 polymer ?
#
loop_
_entity_poly.entity_id
_entity_poly.type
_entity_poly.pdbx_seq_one_letter_code
_entity_poly.pdbx_strand_id
1 'polypeptide(L)'
;MAAAVSKILEVQGQSDIVIGPFTGPSEIETSGPGIQKILQEELEKQGLRIGRRAKIRINGKFRSKVEDSGLILRIEAELVDSFNAVLVNLNSETLPDFPVKAGKIEVEVADESTAIAVLQPTADIPSDLPRSDRASLIRSSLEGNEAPPHIAGTTVFASRSSPYGVQVTVNGKPRIPTVDADGLAFIEIKRGEEYEVILINNSRHRAVGKLQIDGLGSFAFSEVRVESGPDKGDPLYNFWAIRPNDRARITGWHKRDEGKDNFRAFEVTSYADSAAGLLGHTSDIGTITAIFSAAWEKGTDPPADLKEPPKTTSKGLPDATKEGRAKTQDVQPVELEVGVVRAAVSIRYSKAK
;
A
#
# COMPACT_ATOMS: atom_id res chain seq x y z
N MET A 1 -11.67 -12.94 -3.94
CA MET A 1 -12.90 -12.25 -3.48
C MET A 1 -13.70 -11.67 -4.63
N ALA A 2 -13.15 -10.71 -5.38
CA ALA A 2 -13.88 -10.01 -6.44
C ALA A 2 -14.55 -10.92 -7.48
N ALA A 3 -13.87 -11.96 -7.96
CA ALA A 3 -14.45 -12.93 -8.89
C ALA A 3 -15.71 -13.64 -8.34
N ALA A 4 -15.75 -13.93 -7.04
CA ALA A 4 -16.93 -14.53 -6.41
C ALA A 4 -18.08 -13.51 -6.33
N VAL A 5 -17.78 -12.27 -5.93
CA VAL A 5 -18.74 -11.17 -5.86
C VAL A 5 -19.34 -10.88 -7.24
N SER A 6 -18.52 -10.84 -8.29
CA SER A 6 -18.98 -10.62 -9.67
C SER A 6 -19.98 -11.68 -10.13
N LYS A 7 -19.70 -12.96 -9.87
CA LYS A 7 -20.62 -14.06 -10.21
C LYS A 7 -21.95 -13.97 -9.46
N ILE A 8 -21.92 -13.57 -8.18
CA ILE A 8 -23.13 -13.40 -7.38
C ILE A 8 -23.99 -12.25 -7.92
N LEU A 9 -23.37 -11.12 -8.23
CA LEU A 9 -24.06 -9.95 -8.80
C LEU A 9 -24.66 -10.26 -10.17
N GLU A 10 -23.95 -11.00 -11.02
CA GLU A 10 -24.44 -11.45 -12.33
C GLU A 10 -25.72 -12.28 -12.19
N VAL A 11 -25.76 -13.25 -11.27
CA VAL A 11 -26.97 -14.05 -10.99
C VAL A 11 -28.14 -13.18 -10.50
N GLN A 12 -27.84 -12.09 -9.77
CA GLN A 12 -28.84 -11.14 -9.28
C GLN A 12 -29.19 -10.03 -10.28
N GLY A 13 -28.63 -10.07 -11.50
CA GLY A 13 -28.84 -9.06 -12.53
C GLY A 13 -28.36 -7.66 -12.11
N GLN A 14 -27.36 -7.57 -11.24
CA GLN A 14 -26.72 -6.33 -10.83
C GLN A 14 -25.37 -6.17 -11.54
N SER A 15 -24.99 -4.92 -11.84
CA SER A 15 -23.70 -4.59 -12.48
C SER A 15 -22.90 -3.56 -11.67
N ASP A 16 -23.45 -3.14 -10.54
CA ASP A 16 -22.90 -2.13 -9.66
C ASP A 16 -22.93 -2.60 -8.20
N ILE A 17 -21.95 -2.12 -7.42
CA ILE A 17 -21.80 -2.45 -5.99
C ILE A 17 -21.25 -1.25 -5.21
N VAL A 18 -21.67 -1.12 -3.95
CA VAL A 18 -21.05 -0.22 -2.97
C VAL A 18 -19.98 -0.98 -2.20
N ILE A 19 -18.81 -0.38 -1.98
CA ILE A 19 -17.85 -0.90 -1.02
C ILE A 19 -18.09 -0.20 0.30
N GLY A 20 -18.56 -0.97 1.27
CA GLY A 20 -18.75 -0.54 2.65
C GLY A 20 -17.50 -0.75 3.49
N PRO A 21 -17.58 -0.50 4.80
CA PRO A 21 -16.42 -0.47 5.66
C PRO A 21 -15.74 -1.83 5.79
N PHE A 22 -14.40 -1.80 5.82
CA PHE A 22 -13.57 -2.91 6.27
C PHE A 22 -12.93 -2.53 7.59
N THR A 23 -13.25 -3.27 8.65
CA THR A 23 -12.86 -2.91 10.03
C THR A 23 -11.92 -3.96 10.61
N GLY A 24 -10.89 -3.49 11.31
CA GLY A 24 -9.92 -4.34 11.99
C GLY A 24 -9.86 -4.04 13.48
N PRO A 25 -9.05 -4.78 14.25
CA PRO A 25 -8.74 -4.41 15.62
C PRO A 25 -7.95 -3.09 15.64
N SER A 26 -7.96 -2.40 16.79
CA SER A 26 -7.48 -1.02 16.96
C SER A 26 -6.06 -0.77 16.48
N GLU A 27 -5.19 -1.78 16.59
CA GLU A 27 -3.78 -1.70 16.23
C GLU A 27 -3.57 -1.55 14.71
N ILE A 28 -4.54 -1.97 13.90
CA ILE A 28 -4.47 -1.98 12.44
C ILE A 28 -5.70 -1.33 11.79
N GLU A 29 -6.48 -0.56 12.54
CA GLU A 29 -7.74 0.07 12.10
C GLU A 29 -7.55 0.90 10.81
N THR A 30 -6.39 1.53 10.65
CA THR A 30 -6.04 2.36 9.47
C THR A 30 -5.89 1.57 8.17
N SER A 31 -5.90 0.23 8.23
CA SER A 31 -5.72 -0.64 7.05
C SER A 31 -7.02 -0.85 6.26
N GLY A 32 -8.17 -0.54 6.86
CA GLY A 32 -9.49 -0.70 6.24
C GLY A 32 -9.62 -0.04 4.86
N PRO A 33 -9.26 1.25 4.73
CA PRO A 33 -9.20 1.93 3.43
C PRO A 33 -8.34 1.19 2.42
N GLY A 34 -7.16 0.69 2.80
CA GLY A 34 -6.28 -0.07 1.92
C GLY A 34 -6.88 -1.39 1.43
N ILE A 35 -7.75 -2.03 2.21
CA ILE A 35 -8.46 -3.24 1.77
C ILE A 35 -9.60 -2.90 0.81
N GLN A 36 -10.42 -1.90 1.15
CA GLN A 36 -11.54 -1.44 0.30
C GLN A 36 -11.06 -1.05 -1.09
N LYS A 37 -9.95 -0.34 -1.10
CA LYS A 37 -9.17 0.07 -2.24
C LYS A 37 -8.82 -1.06 -3.20
N ILE A 38 -8.11 -2.08 -2.68
CA ILE A 38 -7.71 -3.27 -3.45
C ILE A 38 -8.96 -3.99 -3.98
N LEU A 39 -9.98 -4.11 -3.14
CA LEU A 39 -11.23 -4.74 -3.53
C LEU A 39 -11.94 -3.97 -4.65
N GLN A 40 -11.91 -2.64 -4.63
CA GLN A 40 -12.49 -1.78 -5.67
C GLN A 40 -11.99 -2.13 -7.06
N GLU A 41 -10.68 -2.17 -7.21
CA GLU A 41 -10.05 -2.39 -8.50
C GLU A 41 -10.21 -3.83 -8.96
N GLU A 42 -10.09 -4.79 -8.04
CA GLU A 42 -10.33 -6.19 -8.37
C GLU A 42 -11.77 -6.39 -8.84
N LEU A 43 -12.76 -5.68 -8.28
CA LEU A 43 -14.15 -5.68 -8.76
C LEU A 43 -14.30 -4.98 -10.12
N GLU A 44 -13.63 -3.85 -10.33
CA GLU A 44 -13.62 -3.14 -11.62
C GLU A 44 -12.97 -3.98 -12.73
N LYS A 45 -11.91 -4.73 -12.43
CA LYS A 45 -11.29 -5.72 -13.33
C LYS A 45 -12.24 -6.85 -13.70
N GLN A 46 -13.24 -7.16 -12.85
CA GLN A 46 -14.33 -8.08 -13.21
C GLN A 46 -15.47 -7.39 -14.00
N GLY A 47 -15.35 -6.10 -14.33
CA GLY A 47 -16.34 -5.34 -15.08
C GLY A 47 -17.48 -4.75 -14.24
N LEU A 48 -17.36 -4.75 -12.91
CA LEU A 48 -18.34 -4.16 -12.01
C LEU A 48 -18.12 -2.65 -11.87
N ARG A 49 -19.21 -1.90 -11.70
CA ARG A 49 -19.15 -0.46 -11.42
C ARG A 49 -19.26 -0.20 -9.93
N ILE A 50 -18.42 0.69 -9.41
CA ILE A 50 -18.47 1.06 -8.00
C ILE A 50 -19.36 2.30 -7.86
N GLY A 51 -20.56 2.10 -7.34
CA GLY A 51 -21.61 3.10 -7.37
C GLY A 51 -22.17 3.37 -5.98
N ARG A 52 -22.13 4.63 -5.52
CA ARG A 52 -22.67 5.06 -4.20
C ARG A 52 -24.17 4.75 -4.00
N ARG A 53 -24.90 4.47 -5.08
CA ARG A 53 -26.34 4.15 -5.08
C ARG A 53 -26.64 2.69 -5.43
N ALA A 54 -25.62 1.83 -5.52
CA ALA A 54 -25.87 0.42 -5.80
C ALA A 54 -26.68 -0.21 -4.67
N LYS A 55 -27.55 -1.15 -5.03
CA LYS A 55 -28.47 -1.80 -4.09
C LYS A 55 -27.76 -2.77 -3.13
N ILE A 56 -26.59 -3.21 -3.53
CA ILE A 56 -25.78 -4.19 -2.81
C ILE A 56 -24.50 -3.53 -2.37
N ARG A 57 -24.09 -3.83 -1.13
CA ARG A 57 -22.86 -3.38 -0.54
C ARG A 57 -22.02 -4.55 -0.07
N ILE A 58 -20.71 -4.49 -0.26
CA ILE A 58 -19.76 -5.41 0.38
C ILE A 58 -19.14 -4.77 1.61
N ASN A 59 -19.28 -5.42 2.77
CA ASN A 59 -18.60 -5.03 4.01
C ASN A 59 -17.58 -6.10 4.40
N GLY A 60 -16.68 -5.77 5.32
CA GLY A 60 -15.83 -6.80 5.90
C GLY A 60 -15.19 -6.47 7.25
N LYS A 61 -14.59 -7.51 7.81
CA LYS A 61 -13.71 -7.47 8.97
C LYS A 61 -12.36 -8.05 8.60
N PHE A 62 -11.28 -7.59 9.21
CA PHE A 62 -9.97 -8.19 8.99
C PHE A 62 -9.21 -8.38 10.29
N ARG A 63 -8.31 -9.35 10.29
CA ARG A 63 -7.38 -9.64 11.39
C ARG A 63 -6.08 -10.17 10.83
N SER A 64 -4.98 -9.91 11.52
CA SER A 64 -3.69 -10.49 11.19
C SER A 64 -3.35 -11.64 12.16
N LYS A 65 -2.59 -12.62 11.68
CA LYS A 65 -2.01 -13.69 12.49
C LYS A 65 -0.63 -14.05 11.93
N VAL A 66 0.32 -14.35 12.80
CA VAL A 66 1.62 -14.88 12.41
C VAL A 66 1.54 -16.41 12.39
N GLU A 67 2.01 -17.01 11.31
CA GLU A 67 2.20 -18.44 11.13
C GLU A 67 3.61 -18.72 10.61
N ASP A 68 4.01 -19.99 10.49
CA ASP A 68 5.34 -20.36 9.96
C ASP A 68 5.54 -19.86 8.53
N SER A 69 4.44 -19.73 7.76
CA SER A 69 4.44 -19.14 6.42
C SER A 69 4.50 -17.60 6.43
N GLY A 70 4.53 -16.93 7.59
CA GLY A 70 4.63 -15.48 7.72
C GLY A 70 3.37 -14.81 8.25
N LEU A 71 3.15 -13.55 7.87
CA LEU A 71 2.01 -12.75 8.34
C LEU A 71 0.79 -12.94 7.45
N ILE A 72 -0.25 -13.54 7.99
CA ILE A 72 -1.51 -13.82 7.28
C ILE A 72 -2.54 -12.75 7.64
N LEU A 73 -3.06 -12.04 6.64
CA LEU A 73 -4.18 -11.10 6.80
C LEU A 73 -5.50 -11.76 6.42
N ARG A 74 -6.26 -12.24 7.40
CA ARG A 74 -7.56 -12.83 7.15
C ARG A 74 -8.63 -11.76 7.00
N ILE A 75 -9.33 -11.77 5.87
CA ILE A 75 -10.42 -10.85 5.56
C ILE A 75 -11.73 -11.64 5.49
N GLU A 76 -12.71 -11.24 6.29
CA GLU A 76 -14.05 -11.80 6.31
C GLU A 76 -15.01 -10.80 5.68
N ALA A 77 -15.74 -11.20 4.63
CA ALA A 77 -16.60 -10.27 3.89
C ALA A 77 -18.04 -10.78 3.72
N GLU A 78 -18.96 -9.84 3.59
CA GLU A 78 -20.40 -10.11 3.40
C GLU A 78 -21.00 -9.14 2.38
N LEU A 79 -21.95 -9.64 1.60
CA LEU A 79 -22.82 -8.83 0.75
C LEU A 79 -24.10 -8.53 1.51
N VAL A 80 -24.44 -7.25 1.63
CA VAL A 80 -25.64 -6.77 2.30
C VAL A 80 -26.49 -5.93 1.34
N ASP A 81 -27.79 -5.86 1.61
CA ASP A 81 -28.69 -4.96 0.88
C ASP A 81 -28.67 -3.52 1.43
N SER A 82 -29.55 -2.66 0.90
CA SER A 82 -29.70 -1.27 1.36
C SER A 82 -30.16 -1.12 2.82
N PHE A 83 -30.69 -2.17 3.44
CA PHE A 83 -31.16 -2.22 4.83
C PHE A 83 -30.17 -2.94 5.76
N ASN A 84 -28.96 -3.24 5.28
CA ASN A 84 -27.94 -4.04 5.99
C ASN A 84 -28.37 -5.48 6.28
N ALA A 85 -29.38 -6.02 5.58
CA ALA A 85 -29.67 -7.45 5.66
C ALA A 85 -28.59 -8.22 4.89
N VAL A 86 -27.98 -9.23 5.53
CA VAL A 86 -26.97 -10.07 4.92
C VAL A 86 -27.61 -10.93 3.84
N LEU A 87 -27.24 -10.68 2.58
CA LEU A 87 -27.65 -11.46 1.43
C LEU A 87 -26.75 -12.69 1.28
N VAL A 88 -25.44 -12.49 1.43
CA VAL A 88 -24.44 -13.55 1.24
C VAL A 88 -23.29 -13.35 2.23
N ASN A 89 -22.97 -14.38 2.99
CA ASN A 89 -21.72 -14.44 3.75
C ASN A 89 -20.64 -15.10 2.88
N LEU A 90 -19.63 -14.33 2.47
CA LEU A 90 -18.57 -14.81 1.59
C LEU A 90 -17.58 -15.75 2.30
N ASN A 91 -17.77 -16.00 3.59
CA ASN A 91 -16.97 -16.93 4.38
C ASN A 91 -17.59 -18.33 4.48
N SER A 92 -18.82 -18.52 3.98
CA SER A 92 -19.55 -19.78 4.08
C SER A 92 -19.16 -20.75 2.97
N GLU A 93 -18.68 -21.95 3.33
CA GLU A 93 -18.27 -23.00 2.36
C GLU A 93 -19.34 -23.34 1.32
N THR A 94 -20.61 -23.17 1.68
CA THR A 94 -21.75 -23.34 0.80
C THR A 94 -22.60 -22.07 0.77
N LEU A 95 -22.99 -21.67 -0.44
CA LEU A 95 -24.02 -20.66 -0.66
C LEU A 95 -25.29 -21.41 -1.11
N PRO A 96 -26.35 -21.49 -0.28
CA PRO A 96 -27.53 -22.31 -0.56
C PRO A 96 -28.19 -21.99 -1.90
N ASP A 97 -28.15 -20.72 -2.32
CA ASP A 97 -28.86 -20.22 -3.51
C ASP A 97 -27.93 -19.88 -4.68
N PHE A 98 -26.62 -20.12 -4.55
CA PHE A 98 -25.65 -19.79 -5.59
C PHE A 98 -24.79 -21.01 -5.96
N PRO A 99 -24.58 -21.29 -7.26
CA PRO A 99 -23.70 -22.37 -7.72
C PRO A 99 -22.21 -22.07 -7.48
N VAL A 100 -21.89 -21.12 -6.60
CA VAL A 100 -20.55 -20.66 -6.30
C VAL A 100 -20.23 -21.07 -4.86
N LYS A 101 -19.18 -21.89 -4.67
CA LYS A 101 -18.59 -22.06 -3.35
C LYS A 101 -17.94 -20.75 -2.95
N ALA A 102 -18.53 -20.00 -2.03
CA ALA A 102 -17.83 -18.93 -1.33
C ALA A 102 -16.95 -19.54 -0.25
N GLY A 103 -15.99 -20.39 -0.66
CA GLY A 103 -15.00 -20.92 0.26
C GLY A 103 -14.42 -19.77 1.06
N LYS A 104 -14.39 -19.92 2.39
CA LYS A 104 -13.74 -19.03 3.35
C LYS A 104 -12.62 -18.26 2.66
N ILE A 105 -12.84 -16.97 2.38
CA ILE A 105 -11.87 -16.18 1.63
C ILE A 105 -10.79 -15.75 2.61
N GLU A 106 -9.95 -16.71 3.01
CA GLU A 106 -8.66 -16.38 3.59
C GLU A 106 -7.81 -15.86 2.45
N VAL A 107 -7.72 -14.53 2.35
CA VAL A 107 -6.65 -13.90 1.60
C VAL A 107 -5.39 -14.16 2.40
N GLU A 108 -4.72 -15.29 2.17
CA GLU A 108 -3.35 -15.43 2.64
C GLU A 108 -2.53 -14.38 1.89
N VAL A 109 -2.27 -13.26 2.56
CA VAL A 109 -1.27 -12.31 2.10
C VAL A 109 0.08 -12.99 2.32
N ALA A 110 0.44 -13.86 1.37
CA ALA A 110 1.65 -14.65 1.48
C ALA A 110 2.89 -13.75 1.43
N ASP A 111 2.86 -12.63 0.71
CA ASP A 111 4.04 -11.78 0.59
C ASP A 111 4.10 -10.70 1.69
N GLU A 112 5.26 -10.60 2.34
CA GLU A 112 5.51 -9.62 3.40
C GLU A 112 5.31 -8.18 2.92
N SER A 113 5.61 -7.88 1.65
CA SER A 113 5.48 -6.52 1.13
C SER A 113 4.01 -6.08 1.02
N THR A 114 3.10 -6.98 0.69
CA THR A 114 1.66 -6.69 0.65
C THR A 114 1.12 -6.54 2.07
N ALA A 115 1.58 -7.37 3.02
CA ALA A 115 1.17 -7.22 4.41
C ALA A 115 1.62 -5.86 4.97
N ILE A 116 2.88 -5.48 4.73
CA ILE A 116 3.41 -4.15 5.10
C ILE A 116 2.67 -3.03 4.37
N ALA A 117 2.34 -3.22 3.09
CA ALA A 117 1.68 -2.20 2.30
C ALA A 117 0.25 -1.91 2.76
N VAL A 118 -0.43 -2.94 3.28
CA VAL A 118 -1.79 -2.81 3.84
C VAL A 118 -1.74 -2.30 5.28
N LEU A 119 -0.86 -2.85 6.12
CA LEU A 119 -0.81 -2.58 7.55
C LEU A 119 0.01 -1.34 7.92
N GLN A 120 0.91 -0.90 7.03
CA GLN A 120 1.73 0.31 7.13
C GLN A 120 2.54 0.42 8.44
N PRO A 121 3.29 -0.63 8.84
CA PRO A 121 4.17 -0.58 10.01
C PRO A 121 5.42 0.26 9.73
N THR A 122 6.06 0.73 10.81
CA THR A 122 7.47 1.15 10.75
C THR A 122 8.34 0.10 11.40
N ALA A 123 9.13 -0.62 10.61
CA ALA A 123 9.90 -1.77 11.08
C ALA A 123 11.21 -1.92 10.30
N ASP A 124 12.28 -2.25 11.02
CA ASP A 124 13.54 -2.73 10.46
C ASP A 124 13.48 -4.25 10.38
N ILE A 125 13.68 -4.83 9.19
CA ILE A 125 13.33 -6.23 8.91
C ILE A 125 14.56 -6.94 8.34
N PRO A 126 15.48 -7.44 9.19
CA PRO A 126 16.71 -8.07 8.75
C PRO A 126 16.46 -9.23 7.77
N SER A 127 17.17 -9.23 6.65
CA SER A 127 17.00 -10.21 5.56
C SER A 127 17.54 -11.60 5.87
N ASP A 128 18.25 -11.75 6.98
CA ASP A 128 18.95 -12.96 7.37
C ASP A 128 18.21 -13.77 8.45
N LEU A 129 17.05 -13.27 8.87
CA LEU A 129 16.11 -13.93 9.79
C LEU A 129 15.15 -14.86 9.04
N PRO A 130 14.68 -15.94 9.67
CA PRO A 130 13.58 -16.76 9.16
C PRO A 130 12.31 -15.93 8.93
N ARG A 131 11.49 -16.36 7.96
CA ARG A 131 10.23 -15.70 7.59
C ARG A 131 9.24 -15.53 8.76
N SER A 132 9.15 -16.51 9.66
CA SER A 132 8.30 -16.44 10.88
C SER A 132 8.75 -15.31 11.81
N ASP A 133 10.06 -15.12 11.95
CA ASP A 133 10.66 -14.14 12.85
C ASP A 133 10.51 -12.74 12.24
N ARG A 134 10.70 -12.62 10.93
CA ARG A 134 10.43 -11.40 10.17
C ARG A 134 8.96 -10.98 10.28
N ALA A 135 8.02 -11.93 10.14
CA ALA A 135 6.60 -11.67 10.35
C ALA A 135 6.28 -11.25 11.79
N SER A 136 7.00 -11.81 12.77
CA SER A 136 6.86 -11.45 14.19
C SER A 136 7.35 -10.02 14.46
N LEU A 137 8.43 -9.56 13.81
CA LEU A 137 8.89 -8.17 13.88
C LEU A 137 7.86 -7.20 13.30
N ILE A 138 7.30 -7.53 12.13
CA ILE A 138 6.24 -6.72 11.51
C ILE A 138 5.05 -6.59 12.46
N ARG A 139 4.61 -7.69 13.06
CA ARG A 139 3.50 -7.69 14.02
C ARG A 139 3.83 -6.91 15.28
N SER A 140 5.01 -7.09 15.85
CA SER A 140 5.44 -6.41 17.08
C SER A 140 5.49 -4.90 16.89
N SER A 141 5.88 -4.44 15.70
CA SER A 141 5.81 -3.03 15.30
C SER A 141 4.38 -2.48 15.31
N LEU A 142 3.40 -3.24 14.78
CA LEU A 142 1.99 -2.84 14.77
C LEU A 142 1.39 -2.80 16.18
N GLU A 143 1.83 -3.69 17.06
CA GLU A 143 1.40 -3.74 18.46
C GLU A 143 2.09 -2.68 19.35
N GLY A 144 2.99 -1.86 18.79
CA GLY A 144 3.74 -0.85 19.53
C GLY A 144 4.78 -1.42 20.49
N ASN A 145 5.17 -2.69 20.30
CA ASN A 145 6.15 -3.38 21.13
C ASN A 145 7.60 -3.13 20.67
N GLU A 146 7.78 -2.63 19.44
CA GLU A 146 9.09 -2.25 18.91
C GLU A 146 9.47 -0.82 19.30
N ALA A 147 10.76 -0.52 19.21
CA ALA A 147 11.24 0.85 19.39
C ALA A 147 10.59 1.79 18.34
N PRO A 148 10.25 3.03 18.72
CA PRO A 148 9.71 4.00 17.78
C PRO A 148 10.70 4.28 16.64
N PRO A 149 10.22 4.79 15.49
CA PRO A 149 11.09 5.19 14.40
C PRO A 149 12.19 6.14 14.86
N HIS A 150 13.38 5.98 14.28
CA HIS A 150 14.49 6.85 14.60
C HIS A 150 14.43 8.13 13.76
N ILE A 151 14.24 9.26 14.43
CA ILE A 151 14.28 10.58 13.79
C ILE A 151 15.70 11.16 13.89
N ALA A 152 16.33 11.40 12.73
CA ALA A 152 17.61 12.08 12.63
C ALA A 152 17.44 13.38 11.82
N GLY A 153 17.23 14.49 12.53
CA GLY A 153 16.93 15.78 11.92
C GLY A 153 15.58 15.76 11.20
N THR A 154 15.60 15.82 9.87
CA THR A 154 14.40 15.83 9.00
C THR A 154 14.13 14.49 8.32
N THR A 155 14.81 13.43 8.76
CA THR A 155 14.69 12.08 8.19
C THR A 155 14.18 11.11 9.24
N VAL A 156 13.20 10.30 8.84
CA VAL A 156 12.68 9.17 9.62
C VAL A 156 13.31 7.88 9.11
N PHE A 157 13.96 7.14 10.00
CA PHE A 157 14.50 5.80 9.73
C PHE A 157 13.66 4.76 10.44
N ALA A 158 13.61 3.53 9.90
CA ALA A 158 12.83 2.44 10.50
C ALA A 158 13.31 2.08 11.91
N SER A 159 14.62 2.19 12.15
CA SER A 159 15.28 2.03 13.44
C SER A 159 16.56 2.87 13.47
N ARG A 160 17.26 2.91 14.60
CA ARG A 160 18.57 3.59 14.70
C ARG A 160 19.66 2.92 13.86
N SER A 161 19.56 1.61 13.63
CA SER A 161 20.50 0.83 12.81
C SER A 161 20.11 0.74 11.35
N SER A 162 18.85 1.04 11.01
CA SER A 162 18.36 0.87 9.66
C SER A 162 19.04 1.84 8.69
N PRO A 163 19.57 1.37 7.55
CA PRO A 163 20.16 2.24 6.54
C PRO A 163 19.10 2.93 5.66
N TYR A 164 17.82 2.62 5.86
CA TYR A 164 16.73 3.11 5.01
C TYR A 164 15.92 4.18 5.72
N GLY A 165 15.70 5.30 5.03
CA GLY A 165 15.00 6.44 5.60
C GLY A 165 14.11 7.17 4.61
N VAL A 166 13.20 7.95 5.16
CA VAL A 166 12.26 8.79 4.41
C VAL A 166 12.37 10.22 4.92
N GLN A 167 12.46 11.15 3.98
CA GLN A 167 12.37 12.58 4.25
C GLN A 167 11.24 13.17 3.41
N VAL A 168 10.43 14.03 4.04
CA VAL A 168 9.36 14.75 3.36
C VAL A 168 9.77 16.21 3.22
N THR A 169 9.63 16.75 2.02
CA THR A 169 9.78 18.20 1.78
C THR A 169 8.44 18.79 1.41
N VAL A 170 8.14 19.98 1.90
CA VAL A 170 6.93 20.73 1.55
C VAL A 170 7.38 22.03 0.93
N ASN A 171 6.90 22.33 -0.27
CA ASN A 171 7.34 23.50 -1.05
C ASN A 171 8.88 23.61 -1.14
N GLY A 172 9.54 22.46 -1.34
CA GLY A 172 11.00 22.34 -1.47
C GLY A 172 11.80 22.41 -0.16
N LYS A 173 11.14 22.54 1.00
CA LYS A 173 11.81 22.61 2.31
C LYS A 173 11.57 21.33 3.12
N PRO A 174 12.62 20.67 3.64
CA PRO A 174 12.44 19.53 4.54
C PRO A 174 11.57 19.87 5.75
N ARG A 175 10.64 18.99 6.11
CA ARG A 175 9.85 19.10 7.33
C ARG A 175 10.47 18.24 8.43
N ILE A 176 10.44 18.76 9.65
CA ILE A 176 10.89 18.03 10.83
C ILE A 176 9.75 17.15 11.32
N PRO A 177 9.91 15.83 11.38
CA PRO A 177 8.92 14.93 11.95
C PRO A 177 8.93 15.00 13.48
N THR A 178 7.77 14.72 14.07
CA THR A 178 7.58 14.45 15.50
C THR A 178 7.16 13.00 15.71
N VAL A 179 7.14 12.54 16.95
CA VAL A 179 6.53 11.25 17.32
C VAL A 179 5.20 11.55 18.02
N ASP A 180 4.12 10.89 17.62
CA ASP A 180 2.80 11.03 18.26
C ASP A 180 2.71 10.20 19.55
N ALA A 181 1.53 10.24 20.20
CA ALA A 181 1.31 9.51 21.45
C ALA A 181 1.37 7.98 21.29
N ASP A 182 1.19 7.47 20.07
CA ASP A 182 1.24 6.04 19.74
C ASP A 182 2.67 5.61 19.36
N GLY A 183 3.65 6.51 19.45
CA GLY A 183 5.03 6.21 19.06
C GLY A 183 5.27 6.27 17.55
N LEU A 184 4.37 6.86 16.76
CA LEU A 184 4.44 6.88 15.30
C LEU A 184 4.96 8.21 14.78
N ALA A 185 5.74 8.17 13.68
CA ALA A 185 6.27 9.38 13.07
C ALA A 185 5.14 10.21 12.46
N PHE A 186 5.16 11.51 12.71
CA PHE A 186 4.15 12.45 12.26
C PHE A 186 4.78 13.69 11.62
N ILE A 187 4.21 14.17 10.52
CA ILE A 187 4.56 15.45 9.88
C ILE A 187 3.30 16.26 9.62
N GLU A 188 3.31 17.55 9.97
CA GLU A 188 2.25 18.46 9.56
C GLU A 188 2.41 18.84 8.08
N ILE A 189 1.38 18.53 7.28
CA ILE A 189 1.23 18.98 5.89
C ILE A 189 -0.15 19.63 5.79
N LYS A 190 -0.21 20.89 5.34
CA LYS A 190 -1.46 21.65 5.30
C LYS A 190 -2.22 21.38 3.99
N ARG A 191 -3.54 21.57 4.04
CA ARG A 191 -4.38 21.53 2.82
C ARG A 191 -3.86 22.54 1.80
N GLY A 192 -3.77 22.12 0.54
CA GLY A 192 -3.23 22.89 -0.57
C GLY A 192 -1.71 22.95 -0.63
N GLU A 193 -0.99 22.38 0.35
CA GLU A 193 0.46 22.22 0.23
C GLU A 193 0.80 21.04 -0.68
N GLU A 194 1.83 21.25 -1.49
CA GLU A 194 2.48 20.18 -2.22
C GLU A 194 3.72 19.70 -1.49
N TYR A 195 3.94 18.41 -1.56
CA TYR A 195 5.10 17.79 -0.95
C TYR A 195 5.79 16.81 -1.90
N GLU A 196 7.03 16.49 -1.54
CA GLU A 196 7.87 15.52 -2.23
C GLU A 196 8.41 14.55 -1.19
N VAL A 197 8.65 13.33 -1.63
CA VAL A 197 9.21 12.28 -0.79
C VAL A 197 10.61 11.97 -1.28
N ILE A 198 11.56 11.92 -0.36
CA ILE A 198 12.93 11.55 -0.62
C ILE A 198 13.18 10.21 0.09
N LEU A 199 13.41 9.18 -0.71
CA LEU A 199 13.81 7.86 -0.22
C LEU A 199 15.33 7.83 -0.08
N ILE A 200 15.83 7.35 1.05
CA ILE A 200 17.26 7.36 1.40
C ILE A 200 17.73 5.92 1.54
N ASN A 201 18.85 5.61 0.89
CA ASN A 201 19.54 4.33 0.99
C ASN A 201 20.99 4.55 1.43
N ASN A 202 21.27 4.38 2.72
CA ASN A 202 22.63 4.41 3.27
C ASN A 202 23.31 3.03 3.27
N SER A 203 22.74 2.04 2.57
CA SER A 203 23.36 0.73 2.45
C SER A 203 24.43 0.73 1.36
N ARG A 204 25.33 -0.26 1.44
CA ARG A 204 26.40 -0.49 0.45
C ARG A 204 25.94 -1.12 -0.86
N HIS A 205 24.66 -1.48 -0.96
CA HIS A 205 24.09 -2.10 -2.15
C HIS A 205 22.95 -1.25 -2.71
N ARG A 206 22.54 -1.55 -3.94
CA ARG A 206 21.38 -0.90 -4.54
C ARG A 206 20.12 -1.34 -3.79
N ALA A 207 19.19 -0.41 -3.65
CA ALA A 207 17.89 -0.67 -3.07
C ALA A 207 16.80 -0.25 -4.06
N VAL A 208 15.62 -0.77 -3.82
CA VAL A 208 14.39 -0.24 -4.40
C VAL A 208 13.46 0.20 -3.28
N GLY A 209 12.68 1.24 -3.53
CA GLY A 209 11.64 1.71 -2.64
C GLY A 209 10.28 1.69 -3.32
N LYS A 210 9.32 0.95 -2.74
CA LYS A 210 7.90 1.07 -3.07
C LYS A 210 7.32 2.19 -2.22
N LEU A 211 7.04 3.33 -2.84
CA LEU A 211 6.44 4.47 -2.16
C LEU A 211 4.92 4.36 -2.21
N GLN A 212 4.30 4.43 -1.04
CA GLN A 212 2.88 4.49 -0.84
C GLN A 212 2.40 5.78 -0.20
N ILE A 213 1.37 6.41 -0.75
CA ILE A 213 0.66 7.53 -0.11
C ILE A 213 -0.79 7.11 0.11
N ASP A 214 -1.31 7.19 1.33
CA ASP A 214 -2.65 6.74 1.70
C ASP A 214 -2.99 5.32 1.20
N GLY A 215 -1.98 4.43 1.20
CA GLY A 215 -2.09 3.07 0.68
C GLY A 215 -1.62 2.87 -0.76
N LEU A 216 -1.11 3.91 -1.45
CA LEU A 216 -0.91 3.84 -2.89
C LEU A 216 0.47 3.94 -3.44
N GLY A 217 0.79 2.99 -4.32
CA GLY A 217 1.92 3.11 -5.22
C GLY A 217 1.96 4.47 -5.92
N SER A 218 3.09 5.17 -5.85
CA SER A 218 3.32 6.41 -6.60
C SER A 218 3.18 6.27 -8.13
N PHE A 219 3.08 5.04 -8.65
CA PHE A 219 2.84 4.69 -10.06
C PHE A 219 1.37 4.36 -10.36
N ALA A 220 0.47 4.46 -9.39
CA ALA A 220 -0.91 4.06 -9.52
C ALA A 220 -1.64 4.76 -10.70
N PHE A 221 -1.29 6.03 -10.94
CA PHE A 221 -1.83 6.83 -12.05
C PHE A 221 -0.98 6.81 -13.33
N SER A 222 0.01 5.93 -13.44
CA SER A 222 0.84 5.80 -14.64
C SER A 222 -0.01 5.49 -15.88
N GLU A 223 0.33 6.07 -17.02
CA GLU A 223 -0.19 5.72 -18.35
C GLU A 223 0.64 4.58 -18.96
N VAL A 224 1.84 4.34 -18.43
CA VAL A 224 2.74 3.26 -18.83
C VAL A 224 2.29 1.97 -18.12
N ARG A 225 1.64 1.09 -18.86
CA ARG A 225 0.99 -0.13 -18.36
C ARG A 225 1.57 -1.38 -18.99
N VAL A 226 1.41 -2.50 -18.31
CA VAL A 226 1.65 -3.83 -18.89
C VAL A 226 0.65 -4.06 -20.03
N GLU A 227 1.15 -4.35 -21.23
CA GLU A 227 0.31 -4.45 -22.44
C GLU A 227 -0.30 -5.84 -22.66
N SER A 228 0.30 -6.88 -22.08
CA SER A 228 -0.09 -8.29 -22.32
C SER A 228 0.18 -9.19 -21.11
N GLY A 229 -0.40 -10.39 -21.12
CA GLY A 229 -0.26 -11.35 -20.03
C GLY A 229 -1.28 -11.16 -18.90
N PRO A 230 -1.13 -11.92 -17.79
CA PRO A 230 -2.08 -11.93 -16.68
C PRO A 230 -2.16 -10.61 -15.92
N ASP A 231 -1.14 -9.76 -16.01
CA ASP A 231 -1.04 -8.48 -15.31
C ASP A 231 -1.35 -7.28 -16.25
N LYS A 232 -1.96 -7.54 -17.42
CA LYS A 232 -2.32 -6.50 -18.39
C LYS A 232 -3.15 -5.38 -17.72
N GLY A 233 -2.73 -4.14 -17.93
CA GLY A 233 -3.36 -2.94 -17.36
C GLY A 233 -2.79 -2.51 -16.01
N ASP A 234 -1.97 -3.34 -15.36
CA ASP A 234 -1.24 -2.92 -14.16
C ASP A 234 -0.12 -1.93 -14.53
N PRO A 235 0.28 -1.02 -13.62
CA PRO A 235 1.43 -0.14 -13.85
C PRO A 235 2.67 -0.94 -14.22
N LEU A 236 3.40 -0.49 -15.24
CA LEU A 236 4.65 -1.15 -15.66
C LEU A 236 5.71 -1.11 -14.56
N TYR A 237 5.69 -0.06 -13.73
CA TYR A 237 6.64 0.15 -12.64
C TYR A 237 5.96 0.08 -11.28
N ASN A 238 6.67 -0.47 -10.30
CA ASN A 238 6.19 -0.60 -8.93
C ASN A 238 7.20 -0.08 -7.89
N PHE A 239 8.39 0.34 -8.33
CA PHE A 239 9.52 0.61 -7.47
C PHE A 239 10.37 1.78 -7.99
N TRP A 240 10.92 2.56 -7.05
CA TRP A 240 11.97 3.53 -7.31
C TRP A 240 13.34 2.93 -7.03
N ALA A 241 14.22 2.91 -8.02
CA ALA A 241 15.60 2.46 -7.82
C ALA A 241 16.42 3.53 -7.09
N ILE A 242 17.20 3.11 -6.10
CA ILE A 242 18.06 3.96 -5.27
C ILE A 242 19.46 3.36 -5.26
N ARG A 243 20.46 4.12 -5.70
CA ARG A 243 21.86 3.66 -5.70
C ARG A 243 22.38 3.47 -4.26
N PRO A 244 23.49 2.72 -4.08
CA PRO A 244 24.17 2.66 -2.78
C PRO A 244 24.55 4.06 -2.28
N ASN A 245 24.33 4.34 -0.99
CA ASN A 245 24.63 5.62 -0.34
C ASN A 245 24.03 6.85 -1.05
N ASP A 246 22.84 6.70 -1.64
CA ASP A 246 22.18 7.71 -2.46
C ASP A 246 20.72 7.93 -2.03
N ARG A 247 20.04 8.86 -2.69
CA ARG A 247 18.65 9.23 -2.46
C ARG A 247 17.87 9.34 -3.76
N ALA A 248 16.61 8.90 -3.72
CA ALA A 248 15.67 9.10 -4.82
C ALA A 248 14.62 10.15 -4.40
N ARG A 249 14.55 11.26 -5.14
CA ARG A 249 13.52 12.28 -4.96
C ARG A 249 12.32 11.93 -5.84
N ILE A 250 11.14 11.91 -5.24
CA ILE A 250 9.88 11.60 -5.91
C ILE A 250 8.98 12.81 -5.76
N THR A 251 8.75 13.50 -6.87
CA THR A 251 8.09 14.81 -6.86
C THR A 251 6.56 14.73 -6.92
N GLY A 252 6.01 13.54 -7.16
CA GLY A 252 4.59 13.29 -7.30
C GLY A 252 4.26 11.89 -7.85
N TRP A 253 3.03 11.73 -8.30
CA TRP A 253 2.52 10.60 -9.06
C TRP A 253 3.16 10.54 -10.44
N HIS A 254 3.69 9.38 -10.80
CA HIS A 254 4.19 9.12 -12.15
C HIS A 254 3.00 9.00 -13.12
N LYS A 255 3.11 9.67 -14.28
CA LYS A 255 2.15 9.58 -15.40
C LYS A 255 2.77 8.93 -16.61
N ARG A 256 3.97 9.34 -16.99
CA ARG A 256 4.70 8.82 -18.16
C ARG A 256 6.19 8.96 -17.94
N ASP A 257 6.99 8.31 -18.78
CA ASP A 257 8.44 8.33 -18.60
C ASP A 257 9.05 9.64 -19.07
N GLU A 258 8.56 10.18 -20.17
CA GLU A 258 9.17 11.31 -20.86
C GLU A 258 8.19 12.45 -21.14
N GLY A 259 8.75 13.59 -21.52
CA GLY A 259 8.01 14.78 -21.90
C GLY A 259 7.70 15.70 -20.72
N LYS A 260 7.14 16.87 -21.03
CA LYS A 260 6.66 17.81 -20.00
C LYS A 260 5.54 17.18 -19.21
N ASP A 261 5.35 17.59 -17.96
CA ASP A 261 4.19 17.20 -17.15
C ASP A 261 4.06 15.68 -16.94
N ASN A 262 5.19 14.98 -16.94
CA ASN A 262 5.26 13.53 -16.79
C ASN A 262 5.00 13.06 -15.35
N PHE A 263 4.86 14.00 -14.41
CA PHE A 263 4.43 13.79 -13.04
C PHE A 263 3.27 14.72 -12.64
N ARG A 264 2.55 14.33 -11.59
CA ARG A 264 1.55 15.15 -10.89
C ARG A 264 1.89 15.24 -9.41
N ALA A 265 2.05 16.45 -8.88
CA ALA A 265 2.48 16.66 -7.50
C ALA A 265 1.60 15.90 -6.49
N PHE A 266 2.18 15.51 -5.34
CA PHE A 266 1.36 15.09 -4.20
C PHE A 266 0.77 16.34 -3.56
N GLU A 267 -0.56 16.47 -3.56
CA GLU A 267 -1.27 17.61 -2.96
C GLU A 267 -2.31 17.13 -1.94
N VAL A 268 -2.26 17.71 -0.75
CA VAL A 268 -3.27 17.45 0.30
C VAL A 268 -4.53 18.25 0.00
N THR A 269 -5.68 17.58 -0.16
CA THR A 269 -6.97 18.21 -0.50
C THR A 269 -8.06 17.94 0.54
N SER A 270 -9.21 18.62 0.43
CA SER A 270 -10.45 18.25 1.14
C SER A 270 -10.86 16.82 0.81
N TYR A 271 -11.30 16.09 1.83
CA TYR A 271 -11.70 14.68 1.73
C TYR A 271 -12.70 14.43 0.59
N ALA A 272 -13.70 15.29 0.41
CA ALA A 272 -14.72 15.19 -0.65
C ALA A 272 -14.17 15.16 -2.08
N ASP A 273 -12.96 15.69 -2.29
CA ASP A 273 -12.26 15.78 -3.58
C ASP A 273 -11.04 14.84 -3.66
N SER A 274 -10.82 14.00 -2.64
CA SER A 274 -9.77 12.99 -2.61
C SER A 274 -10.30 11.64 -3.10
N ALA A 275 -9.45 10.79 -3.68
CA ALA A 275 -9.85 9.43 -4.06
C ALA A 275 -10.27 8.55 -2.85
N ALA A 276 -9.82 8.86 -1.62
CA ALA A 276 -10.33 8.25 -0.38
C ALA A 276 -11.75 8.74 -0.02
N GLY A 277 -12.09 9.98 -0.37
CA GLY A 277 -13.43 10.57 -0.29
C GLY A 277 -14.53 9.79 -1.00
N LEU A 278 -14.15 9.06 -2.04
CA LEU A 278 -15.03 8.20 -2.81
C LEU A 278 -15.39 6.91 -2.06
N LEU A 279 -14.56 6.49 -1.08
CA LEU A 279 -14.64 5.21 -0.35
C LEU A 279 -15.23 5.30 1.07
N GLY A 280 -15.55 6.49 1.59
CA GLY A 280 -16.45 6.63 2.75
C GLY A 280 -15.85 6.46 4.16
N HIS A 281 -14.53 6.57 4.36
CA HIS A 281 -13.89 6.59 5.69
C HIS A 281 -13.28 7.94 6.11
N THR A 282 -13.40 8.27 7.39
CA THR A 282 -13.29 9.61 7.99
C THR A 282 -12.00 9.88 8.78
N SER A 283 -10.86 9.25 8.48
CA SER A 283 -9.63 9.58 9.22
C SER A 283 -9.02 10.88 8.69
N ASP A 284 -8.97 11.92 9.52
CA ASP A 284 -8.25 13.20 9.28
C ASP A 284 -6.72 13.03 9.24
N ILE A 285 -6.23 11.82 8.99
CA ILE A 285 -4.82 11.44 8.98
C ILE A 285 -4.54 10.68 7.69
N GLY A 286 -3.49 11.09 6.99
CA GLY A 286 -2.90 10.37 5.86
C GLY A 286 -1.62 9.68 6.24
N THR A 287 -1.17 8.80 5.36
CA THR A 287 0.05 8.01 5.58
C THR A 287 0.97 8.07 4.37
N ILE A 288 2.27 8.19 4.62
CA ILE A 288 3.34 8.05 3.63
C ILE A 288 4.13 6.83 4.08
N THR A 289 4.13 5.76 3.29
CA THR A 289 4.82 4.50 3.61
C THR A 289 5.84 4.19 2.53
N ALA A 290 7.10 3.98 2.91
CA ALA A 290 8.12 3.49 1.99
C ALA A 290 8.58 2.09 2.41
N ILE A 291 8.51 1.14 1.48
CA ILE A 291 8.95 -0.23 1.68
C ILE A 291 10.23 -0.44 0.89
N PHE A 292 11.31 -0.77 1.57
CA PHE A 292 12.64 -0.93 1.00
C PHE A 292 13.00 -2.40 0.84
N SER A 293 13.54 -2.75 -0.32
CA SER A 293 14.15 -4.06 -0.58
C SER A 293 15.54 -3.87 -1.16
N ALA A 294 16.42 -4.85 -0.96
CA ALA A 294 17.65 -4.94 -1.74
C ALA A 294 17.31 -5.17 -3.22
N ALA A 295 18.12 -4.62 -4.13
CA ALA A 295 17.99 -4.88 -5.55
C ALA A 295 19.35 -5.00 -6.22
N TRP A 296 19.42 -5.75 -7.31
CA TRP A 296 20.63 -5.97 -8.09
C TRP A 296 20.29 -6.10 -9.58
N GLU A 297 21.30 -6.03 -10.42
CA GLU A 297 21.10 -6.16 -11.86
C GLU A 297 20.69 -7.60 -12.19
N LYS A 298 19.74 -7.75 -13.12
CA LYS A 298 19.25 -9.06 -13.52
C LYS A 298 20.40 -9.95 -14.01
N GLY A 299 20.46 -11.17 -13.50
CA GLY A 299 21.54 -12.11 -13.82
C GLY A 299 22.88 -11.85 -13.11
N THR A 300 22.93 -10.96 -12.12
CA THR A 300 24.08 -10.78 -11.21
C THR A 300 23.81 -11.39 -9.84
N ASP A 301 24.86 -11.63 -9.06
CA ASP A 301 24.71 -12.21 -7.72
C ASP A 301 23.97 -11.25 -6.76
N PRO A 302 23.04 -11.76 -5.93
CA PRO A 302 22.42 -10.95 -4.90
C PRO A 302 23.44 -10.48 -3.86
N PRO A 303 23.12 -9.44 -3.06
CA PRO A 303 23.94 -9.04 -1.92
C PRO A 303 24.24 -10.22 -0.98
N ALA A 304 25.50 -10.36 -0.55
CA ALA A 304 25.98 -11.53 0.20
C ALA A 304 25.27 -11.80 1.54
N ASP A 305 24.52 -10.83 2.07
CA ASP A 305 23.73 -10.92 3.29
C ASP A 305 22.27 -11.35 3.05
N LEU A 306 21.88 -11.60 1.79
CA LEU A 306 20.58 -12.15 1.42
C LEU A 306 20.63 -13.68 1.52
N LYS A 307 19.97 -14.26 2.54
CA LYS A 307 19.92 -15.73 2.72
C LYS A 307 18.80 -16.41 1.94
N GLU A 308 17.76 -15.67 1.56
CA GLU A 308 16.62 -16.19 0.78
C GLU A 308 16.61 -15.60 -0.64
N PRO A 309 16.45 -16.43 -1.69
CA PRO A 309 16.31 -15.95 -3.05
C PRO A 309 15.00 -15.14 -3.21
N PRO A 310 14.96 -14.19 -4.16
CA PRO A 310 13.76 -13.40 -4.41
C PRO A 310 12.60 -14.30 -4.84
N LYS A 311 11.45 -14.20 -4.14
CA LYS A 311 10.17 -14.70 -4.69
C LYS A 311 9.48 -13.53 -5.36
N THR A 312 9.63 -13.46 -6.68
CA THR A 312 8.88 -12.56 -7.55
C THR A 312 7.40 -12.88 -7.48
N THR A 313 6.59 -11.97 -6.92
CA THR A 313 5.17 -11.70 -7.27
C THR A 313 4.58 -10.72 -6.25
N SER A 314 5.13 -9.51 -6.13
CA SER A 314 4.40 -8.44 -5.46
C SER A 314 3.48 -7.77 -6.48
N LYS A 315 2.17 -8.09 -6.45
CA LYS A 315 1.17 -7.31 -7.19
C LYS A 315 1.06 -5.92 -6.57
N GLY A 316 1.10 -4.88 -7.41
CA GLY A 316 0.99 -3.49 -6.97
C GLY A 316 -0.36 -3.20 -6.31
N LEU A 317 -0.39 -2.23 -5.39
CA LEU A 317 -1.62 -1.71 -4.79
C LEU A 317 -1.78 -0.22 -5.24
N PRO A 318 -2.84 0.15 -5.98
CA PRO A 318 -3.22 1.53 -6.44
C PRO A 318 -4.21 2.29 -5.50
N ASP A 319 -4.58 3.60 -5.82
CA ASP A 319 -5.49 4.86 -5.49
C ASP A 319 -6.12 5.51 -4.14
N ALA A 320 -5.50 6.50 -3.44
CA ALA A 320 -5.88 7.76 -2.77
C ALA A 320 -4.68 8.74 -2.44
N THR A 321 -4.95 10.01 -2.10
CA THR A 321 -4.16 11.26 -2.40
C THR A 321 -4.26 11.65 -3.88
N LYS A 322 -4.62 12.92 -4.14
CA LYS A 322 -4.98 13.39 -5.48
C LYS A 322 -3.76 13.78 -6.31
N GLU A 323 -3.94 13.82 -7.63
CA GLU A 323 -3.03 14.50 -8.55
C GLU A 323 -3.08 16.02 -8.31
N GLY A 324 -1.95 16.60 -7.90
CA GLY A 324 -1.72 18.04 -7.85
C GLY A 324 -1.22 18.60 -9.18
N ARG A 325 -0.51 19.73 -9.17
CA ARG A 325 -0.05 20.37 -10.41
C ARG A 325 0.92 19.48 -11.20
N ALA A 326 0.99 19.75 -12.49
CA ALA A 326 1.93 19.13 -13.39
C ALA A 326 3.40 19.41 -12.98
N LYS A 327 4.25 18.38 -13.04
CA LYS A 327 5.69 18.47 -12.82
C LYS A 327 6.43 17.72 -13.92
N THR A 328 7.65 18.17 -14.19
CA THR A 328 8.59 17.48 -15.08
C THR A 328 9.76 16.96 -14.26
N GLN A 329 10.06 15.67 -14.38
CA GLN A 329 11.19 15.03 -13.73
C GLN A 329 11.82 14.01 -14.67
N ASP A 330 13.13 14.08 -14.85
CA ASP A 330 13.86 13.10 -15.66
C ASP A 330 13.96 11.78 -14.89
N VAL A 331 13.46 10.70 -15.49
CA VAL A 331 13.51 9.35 -14.95
C VAL A 331 13.93 8.39 -16.06
N GLN A 332 14.60 7.29 -15.67
CA GLN A 332 14.98 6.23 -16.60
C GLN A 332 14.53 4.88 -16.04
N PRO A 333 13.82 4.07 -16.84
CA PRO A 333 13.49 2.72 -16.43
C PRO A 333 14.74 1.86 -16.34
N VAL A 334 14.79 1.02 -15.32
CA VAL A 334 15.88 0.05 -15.10
C VAL A 334 15.25 -1.29 -14.76
N GLU A 335 15.81 -2.36 -15.31
CA GLU A 335 15.41 -3.73 -14.96
C GLU A 335 16.30 -4.25 -13.83
N LEU A 336 15.68 -4.65 -12.72
CA LEU A 336 16.36 -5.10 -11.51
C LEU A 336 15.68 -6.36 -10.97
N GLU A 337 16.49 -7.24 -10.38
CA GLU A 337 15.98 -8.25 -9.46
C GLU A 337 15.80 -7.62 -8.08
N VAL A 338 14.70 -7.98 -7.41
CA VAL A 338 14.29 -7.40 -6.12
C VAL A 338 14.24 -8.49 -5.07
N GLY A 339 15.03 -8.33 -4.02
CA GLY A 339 15.08 -9.23 -2.87
C GLY A 339 13.92 -9.03 -1.88
N VAL A 340 14.01 -9.71 -0.74
CA VAL A 340 13.05 -9.56 0.36
C VAL A 340 13.08 -8.14 0.95
N VAL A 341 11.98 -7.76 1.61
CA VAL A 341 11.86 -6.47 2.28
C VAL A 341 12.93 -6.35 3.38
N ARG A 342 13.53 -5.18 3.53
CA ARG A 342 14.54 -4.89 4.55
C ARG A 342 14.11 -3.84 5.55
N ALA A 343 13.21 -2.94 5.16
CA ALA A 343 12.62 -1.98 6.07
C ALA A 343 11.29 -1.46 5.53
N ALA A 344 10.45 -1.01 6.45
CA ALA A 344 9.27 -0.22 6.18
C ALA A 344 9.34 1.05 7.04
N VAL A 345 9.07 2.21 6.43
CA VAL A 345 9.02 3.49 7.13
C VAL A 345 7.68 4.13 6.83
N SER A 346 6.86 4.33 7.86
CA SER A 346 5.55 4.97 7.75
C SER A 346 5.53 6.28 8.53
N ILE A 347 5.05 7.34 7.87
CA ILE A 347 4.91 8.68 8.42
C ILE A 347 3.45 9.08 8.29
N ARG A 348 2.81 9.39 9.40
CA ARG A 348 1.47 9.98 9.45
C ARG A 348 1.54 11.47 9.10
N TYR A 349 0.50 12.01 8.48
CA TYR A 349 0.37 13.45 8.29
C TYR A 349 -1.08 13.90 8.45
N SER A 350 -1.29 15.12 8.92
CA SER A 350 -2.63 15.68 9.05
C SER A 350 -3.31 15.83 7.69
N LYS A 351 -4.49 15.22 7.53
CA LYS A 351 -5.50 15.63 6.55
C LYS A 351 -6.40 16.69 7.18
N ALA A 352 -5.80 17.86 7.46
CA ALA A 352 -6.46 19.15 7.68
C ALA A 352 -7.17 19.45 9.01
N LYS A 353 -7.60 20.71 9.13
CA LYS A 353 -9.02 21.07 9.27
C LYS A 353 -9.46 21.75 7.97
#